data_AF-A0A8J3YEL1-F1
#
_entry.id   AF-A0A8J3YEL1-F1
#
_cell.length_a   1.000
_cell.length_b   1.000
_cell.length_c   1.000
_cell.angle_alpha   90.00
_cell.angle_beta   90.00
_cell.angle_gamma   90.00
#
_symmetry.space_group_name_H-M   'P 1'
#
loop_
_entity.id
_entity.type
_entity.pdbx_description
1 polymer ?
#
loop_
_entity_poly.entity_id
_entity_poly.type
_entity_poly.pdbx_seq_one_letter_code
_entity_poly.pdbx_strand_id
1 'polypeptide(L)'
;MTTSLPNWWDGLAEADRALFLEHRHADVVPSEVAHRLTESGQWIAGGKWADQSGRTFRWPGQLKAFLQDRAGDNATADEDEE
;
A
#
# COMPACT_ATOMS: atom_id res chain seq x y z
N MET A 1 11.88 15.86 5.20
CA MET A 1 10.50 16.19 5.61
C MET A 1 9.70 14.91 5.54
N THR A 2 9.22 14.38 6.66
CA THR A 2 8.47 13.11 6.70
C THR A 2 7.02 13.43 6.36
N THR A 3 6.60 13.22 5.12
CA THR A 3 5.21 13.39 4.70
C THR A 3 4.36 12.41 5.50
N SER A 4 3.36 12.91 6.25
CA SER A 4 2.48 12.07 7.06
C SER A 4 1.65 11.15 6.15
N LEU A 5 1.46 9.88 6.53
CA LEU A 5 0.71 8.88 5.74
C LEU A 5 -0.65 9.38 5.22
N PRO A 6 -1.47 10.13 5.98
CA PRO A 6 -2.73 10.65 5.47
C PRO A 6 -2.56 11.69 4.36
N ASN A 7 -1.57 12.59 4.48
CA ASN A 7 -1.27 13.60 3.45
C ASN A 7 -0.69 12.95 2.19
N TRP A 8 0.14 11.92 2.38
CA TRP A 8 0.63 11.12 1.27
C TRP A 8 -0.52 10.42 0.54
N TRP A 9 -1.42 9.77 1.28
CA TRP A 9 -2.58 9.07 0.72
C TRP A 9 -3.50 9.97 -0.08
N ASP A 10 -3.78 11.18 0.42
CA ASP A 10 -4.60 12.18 -0.24
C ASP A 10 -3.97 12.68 -1.56
N GLY A 11 -2.62 12.74 -1.59
CA GLY A 11 -1.85 13.10 -2.78
C GLY A 11 -1.73 12.01 -3.84
N LEU A 12 -2.21 10.79 -3.59
CA LEU A 12 -2.16 9.70 -4.56
C LEU A 12 -3.30 9.79 -5.58
N ALA A 13 -3.04 9.32 -6.80
CA ALA A 13 -4.11 9.09 -7.75
C ALA A 13 -5.08 8.01 -7.21
N GLU A 14 -6.35 8.11 -7.59
CA GLU A 14 -7.38 7.13 -7.18
C GLU A 14 -7.02 5.71 -7.65
N ALA A 15 -6.44 5.58 -8.84
CA ALA A 15 -5.95 4.31 -9.37
C ALA A 15 -4.84 3.68 -8.49
N ASP A 16 -3.90 4.48 -8.00
CA ASP A 16 -2.84 4.00 -7.10
C ASP A 16 -3.41 3.59 -5.74
N ARG A 17 -4.37 4.37 -5.21
CA ARG A 17 -5.08 4.03 -3.97
C ARG A 17 -5.82 2.71 -4.08
N ALA A 18 -6.57 2.52 -5.17
CA ALA A 18 -7.28 1.28 -5.45
C ALA A 18 -6.31 0.09 -5.56
N LEU A 19 -5.20 0.25 -6.29
CA LEU A 19 -4.14 -0.76 -6.43
C LEU A 19 -3.55 -1.17 -5.06
N PHE A 20 -3.28 -0.20 -4.19
CA PHE A 20 -2.74 -0.46 -2.85
C PHE A 20 -3.76 -1.17 -1.95
N LEU A 21 -5.04 -0.79 -2.04
CA LEU A 21 -6.10 -1.48 -1.30
C LEU A 21 -6.28 -2.91 -1.82
N GLU A 22 -6.28 -3.14 -3.14
CA GLU A 22 -6.44 -4.48 -3.73
C GLU A 22 -5.36 -5.45 -3.22
N HIS A 23 -4.11 -4.99 -3.18
CA HIS A 23 -2.96 -5.81 -2.75
C HIS A 23 -2.61 -5.71 -1.26
N ARG A 24 -3.45 -5.09 -0.41
CA ARG A 24 -3.18 -4.88 1.03
C ARG A 24 -2.99 -6.18 1.83
N HIS A 25 -3.62 -7.26 1.36
CA HIS A 25 -3.56 -8.59 2.00
C HIS A 25 -2.44 -9.47 1.44
N ALA A 26 -1.76 -9.02 0.38
CA ALA A 26 -0.65 -9.78 -0.18
C ALA A 26 0.51 -9.85 0.82
N ASP A 27 1.02 -11.05 1.08
CA ASP A 27 2.20 -11.25 1.93
C ASP A 27 3.45 -10.61 1.31
N VAL A 28 3.49 -10.64 -0.03
CA VAL A 28 4.52 -10.04 -0.86
C VAL A 28 3.91 -8.92 -1.69
N VAL A 29 4.53 -7.74 -1.64
CA VAL A 29 4.14 -6.59 -2.45
C VAL A 29 4.60 -6.84 -3.90
N PRO A 30 3.68 -6.79 -4.89
CA PRO A 30 4.03 -6.89 -6.29
C PRO A 30 5.06 -5.82 -6.68
N SER A 31 5.92 -6.12 -7.65
CA SER A 31 6.94 -5.17 -8.13
C SER A 31 6.33 -3.86 -8.65
N GLU A 32 5.15 -3.92 -9.29
CA GLU A 32 4.41 -2.74 -9.74
C GLU A 32 3.98 -1.87 -8.55
N VAL A 33 3.34 -2.48 -7.54
CA VAL A 33 2.93 -1.78 -6.31
C VAL A 33 4.13 -1.17 -5.59
N ALA A 34 5.23 -1.92 -5.50
CA ALA A 34 6.48 -1.45 -4.90
C ALA A 34 7.09 -0.27 -5.68
N HIS A 35 7.02 -0.31 -7.01
CA HIS A 35 7.47 0.79 -7.87
C HIS A 35 6.65 2.05 -7.62
N ARG A 36 5.31 1.93 -7.66
CA ARG A 36 4.38 3.04 -7.38
C ARG A 36 4.57 3.64 -5.99
N LEU A 37 4.75 2.82 -4.96
CA LEU A 37 5.04 3.29 -3.61
C LEU A 37 6.33 4.11 -3.53
N THR A 38 7.36 3.65 -4.24
CA THR A 38 8.66 4.33 -4.30
C THR A 38 8.56 5.65 -5.06
N GLU A 39 7.87 5.68 -6.20
CA GLU A 39 7.60 6.91 -6.96
C GLU A 39 6.77 7.92 -6.15
N SER A 40 5.84 7.42 -5.33
CA SER A 40 5.02 8.23 -4.43
C SER A 40 5.79 8.76 -3.21
N GLY A 41 7.08 8.44 -3.08
CA GLY A 41 7.94 8.90 -1.99
C GLY A 41 7.80 8.11 -0.68
N GLN A 42 7.11 6.96 -0.68
CA GLN A 42 7.07 6.08 0.49
C GLN A 42 8.23 5.11 0.51
N TRP A 43 8.83 4.96 1.68
CA TRP A 43 9.87 3.98 1.91
C TRP A 43 9.27 2.60 2.15
N ILE A 44 9.46 1.71 1.19
CA ILE A 44 9.19 0.29 1.36
C ILE A 44 10.45 -0.40 1.91
N ALA A 45 10.30 -1.17 2.98
CA ALA A 45 11.38 -1.99 3.48
C ALA A 45 11.59 -3.17 2.52
N GLY A 46 12.57 -3.06 1.64
CA GLY A 46 13.05 -4.17 0.82
C GLY A 46 13.75 -5.19 1.71
N GLY A 47 13.10 -6.31 1.99
CA GLY A 47 13.75 -7.43 2.66
C GLY A 47 14.82 -8.01 1.73
N LYS A 48 16.09 -7.99 2.16
CA LYS A 48 17.18 -8.72 1.49
C LYS A 48 17.00 -10.22 1.73
N TRP A 49 15.98 -10.80 1.10
CA TRP A 49 15.84 -12.24 0.90
C TRP A 49 15.76 -12.43 -0.61
N ALA A 50 16.88 -12.15 -1.27
CA ALA A 50 17.08 -12.48 -2.66
C ALA A 50 17.33 -14.00 -2.73
N ASP A 51 16.26 -14.79 -2.71
CA ASP A 51 16.35 -16.17 -3.15
C ASP A 51 16.39 -16.15 -4.68
N GLN A 52 17.62 -16.08 -5.18
CA GLN A 52 18.09 -16.39 -6.54
C GLN A 52 17.38 -15.83 -7.79
N SER A 53 16.29 -15.06 -7.73
CA SER A 53 15.61 -14.53 -8.93
C SER A 53 14.78 -13.24 -8.79
N GLY A 54 14.59 -12.68 -7.60
CA GLY A 54 13.81 -11.44 -7.46
C GLY A 54 13.93 -10.75 -6.10
N ARG A 55 13.70 -9.43 -6.07
CA ARG A 55 13.58 -8.66 -4.82
C ARG A 55 12.16 -8.85 -4.27
N THR A 56 12.02 -9.44 -3.10
CA THR A 56 10.72 -9.56 -2.42
C THR A 56 10.48 -8.33 -1.56
N PHE A 57 9.44 -7.56 -1.88
CA PHE A 57 9.04 -6.38 -1.12
C PHE A 57 7.96 -6.76 -0.10
N ARG A 58 8.05 -6.22 1.11
CA ARG A 58 7.03 -6.41 2.15
C ARG A 58 6.40 -5.08 2.55
N TRP A 59 5.12 -5.13 2.91
CA TRP A 59 4.43 -3.98 3.43
C TRP A 59 5.07 -3.54 4.77
N PRO A 60 5.46 -2.26 4.91
CA PRO A 60 5.83 -1.70 6.20
C PRO A 60 4.66 -1.85 7.18
N GLY A 61 4.91 -2.24 8.44
CA GLY A 61 3.83 -2.49 9.40
C GLY A 61 2.87 -1.30 9.58
N GLN A 62 3.41 -0.08 9.63
CA GLN A 62 2.61 1.15 9.74
C GLN A 62 1.77 1.42 8.47
N LEU A 63 2.32 1.16 7.28
CA LEU A 63 1.60 1.32 6.01
C LEU A 63 0.52 0.24 5.84
N LYS A 64 0.82 -1.01 6.21
CA LYS A 64 -0.14 -2.11 6.20
C LYS A 64 -1.34 -1.80 7.10
N ALA A 65 -1.09 -1.38 8.34
CA ALA A 65 -2.15 -0.99 9.27
C ALA A 65 -2.99 0.16 8.72
N PHE A 66 -2.36 1.17 8.12
CA PHE A 66 -3.05 2.30 7.48
C PHE A 66 -3.93 1.87 6.30
N LEU A 67 -3.45 0.99 5.42
CA LEU A 67 -4.24 0.47 4.29
C LEU A 67 -5.41 -0.41 4.76
N GLN A 68 -5.22 -1.17 5.84
CA GLN A 68 -6.28 -1.98 6.44
C GLN A 68 -7.37 -1.12 7.08
N ASP A 69 -7.00 -0.05 7.79
CA ASP A 69 -7.91 0.95 8.33
C ASP A 69 -8.75 1.62 7.23
N ARG A 70 -8.11 2.08 6.15
CA ARG A 70 -8.79 2.66 4.98
C ARG A 70 -9.72 1.70 4.25
N ALA A 71 -9.36 0.42 4.20
CA ALA A 71 -10.25 -0.59 3.61
C ALA A 71 -11.48 -0.87 4.48
N GLY A 72 -11.36 -0.79 5.80
CA GLY A 72 -12.49 -0.95 6.73
C GLY A 72 -13.48 0.21 6.64
N ASP A 73 -12.95 1.44 6.52
CA ASP A 73 -13.75 2.65 6.26
C ASP A 73 -14.48 2.56 4.91
N ASN A 74 -13.80 2.08 3.85
CA ASN A 74 -14.39 1.93 2.52
C ASN A 74 -15.41 0.77 2.43
N ALA A 75 -15.26 -0.30 3.21
CA ALA A 75 -16.22 -1.40 3.25
C ALA A 75 -17.53 -1.03 3.96
N THR A 76 -17.49 -0.06 4.87
CA THR A 76 -18.69 0.44 5.57
C THR A 76 -19.51 1.39 4.69
N ALA A 77 -18.93 1.89 3.58
CA ALA A 77 -19.60 2.78 2.63
C ALA A 77 -20.37 2.05 1.51
N ASP A 78 -20.35 0.72 1.48
CA ASP A 78 -20.98 -0.14 0.44
C ASP A 78 -22.15 -0.99 1.01
N GLU A 79 -22.63 -0.67 2.23
CA GLU A 79 -23.76 -1.37 2.88
C GLU A 79 -25.04 -0.51 2.99
N ASP A 80 -25.18 0.55 2.20
CA ASP A 80 -26.38 1.39 2.15
C ASP A 80 -26.87 1.54 0.69
N GLU A 81 -27.35 0.44 0.11
CA GLU A 81 -28.27 0.47 -1.03
C GLU A 81 -29.40 -0.56 -0.75
N GLU A 82 -30.44 -0.09 -0.05
CA GLU A 82 -31.72 -0.78 0.19
C GLU A 82 -32.79 -0.33 -0.82
#